data_AF-A0A9E7R6P8-F1
#
_entry.id   AF-A0A9E7R6P8-F1
#
_cell.length_a   1.000
_cell.length_b   1.000
_cell.length_c   1.000
_cell.angle_alpha   90.00
_cell.angle_beta   90.00
_cell.angle_gamma   90.00
#
_symmetry.space_group_name_H-M   'P 1'
#
loop_
_entity.id
_entity.type
_entity.pdbx_description
1 polymer ?
#
loop_
_entity_poly.entity_id
_entity_poly.type
_entity_poly.pdbx_seq_one_letter_code
_entity_poly.pdbx_strand_id
1 'polypeptide(L)'
;MFSLTGFQRDLLYVVSGMDHASGRAIMEELEADTGQEITRGRLYPNLDALVTEGLIRKGQVDRRTNYYSLSEAGWEALRDRRAWENRRLPEGQESLEGDTPPE
;
A
#
# COMPACT_ATOMS: atom_id res chain seq x y z
N MET A 1 -5.85 -10.76 -2.70
CA MET A 1 -4.54 -10.08 -2.51
C MET A 1 -3.32 -11.00 -2.51
N PHE A 2 -3.43 -12.31 -2.26
CA PHE A 2 -2.24 -13.21 -2.26
C PHE A 2 -1.59 -13.42 -3.62
N SER A 3 -2.31 -13.12 -4.71
CA SER A 3 -1.79 -13.10 -6.08
C SER A 3 -0.94 -11.87 -6.39
N LEU A 4 -0.98 -10.83 -5.55
CA LEU A 4 -0.18 -9.62 -5.73
C LEU A 4 1.22 -9.81 -5.16
N THR A 5 2.21 -9.25 -5.85
CA THR A 5 3.58 -9.17 -5.31
C THR A 5 3.62 -8.28 -4.06
N GLY A 6 4.69 -8.39 -3.26
CA GLY A 6 4.91 -7.47 -2.13
C GLY A 6 4.81 -6.00 -2.57
N PHE A 7 5.54 -5.66 -3.62
CA PHE A 7 5.57 -4.30 -4.16
C PHE A 7 4.20 -3.78 -4.62
N GLN A 8 3.37 -4.63 -5.24
CA GLN A 8 2.00 -4.26 -5.62
C GLN A 8 1.11 -4.01 -4.40
N ARG A 9 1.30 -4.77 -3.32
CA ARG A 9 0.57 -4.53 -2.06
C ARG A 9 1.01 -3.22 -1.43
N ASP A 10 2.32 -2.96 -1.37
CA ASP A 10 2.87 -1.72 -0.83
C ASP A 10 2.34 -0.51 -1.60
N LEU A 11 2.27 -0.60 -2.94
CA LEU A 11 1.65 0.43 -3.78
C LEU A 11 0.17 0.68 -3.43
N LEU A 12 -0.61 -0.35 -3.12
CA LEU A 12 -2.00 -0.16 -2.71
C LEU A 12 -2.10 0.60 -1.37
N TYR A 13 -1.21 0.32 -0.42
CA TYR A 13 -1.15 1.06 0.84
C TYR A 13 -0.75 2.52 0.63
N VAL A 14 0.31 2.78 -0.15
CA VAL A 14 0.74 4.15 -0.49
C VAL A 14 -0.38 4.91 -1.17
N VAL A 15 -0.98 4.34 -2.23
CA VAL A 15 -2.08 5.00 -2.96
C VAL A 15 -3.32 5.16 -2.08
N SER A 16 -3.53 4.35 -1.04
CA SER A 16 -4.64 4.54 -0.11
C SER A 16 -4.53 5.83 0.72
N GLY A 17 -3.31 6.28 1.00
CA GLY A 17 -3.03 7.51 1.73
C GLY A 17 -3.08 8.77 0.86
N MET A 18 -3.22 8.62 -0.46
CA MET A 18 -3.12 9.71 -1.42
C MET A 18 -4.38 9.77 -2.29
N ASP A 19 -5.03 10.93 -2.38
CA ASP A 19 -6.14 11.12 -3.31
C ASP A 19 -5.64 11.72 -4.63
N HIS A 20 -6.07 11.14 -5.76
CA HIS A 20 -5.72 11.57 -7.13
C HIS A 20 -4.21 11.85 -7.34
N ALA A 21 -3.34 10.96 -6.84
CA ALA A 21 -1.90 11.16 -6.87
C ALA A 21 -1.30 10.97 -8.26
N SER A 22 -0.33 11.82 -8.62
CA SER A 22 0.49 11.57 -9.82
C SER A 22 1.43 10.38 -9.61
N GLY A 23 1.82 9.71 -10.69
CA GLY A 23 2.81 8.64 -10.59
C GLY A 23 4.15 9.08 -9.99
N ARG A 24 4.50 10.38 -10.13
CA ARG A 24 5.68 10.95 -9.47
C ARG A 24 5.50 11.04 -7.96
N ALA A 25 4.35 11.52 -7.50
CA ALA A 25 4.08 11.63 -6.07
C ALA A 25 4.09 10.24 -5.39
N ILE A 26 3.52 9.22 -6.06
CA ILE A 26 3.55 7.83 -5.57
C ILE A 26 4.99 7.30 -5.48
N MET A 27 5.84 7.64 -6.46
CA MET A 27 7.26 7.29 -6.43
C MET A 27 7.95 7.90 -5.22
N GLU A 28 7.81 9.21 -5.02
CA GLU A 28 8.45 9.96 -3.94
C GLU A 28 8.01 9.44 -2.55
N GLU A 29 6.72 9.14 -2.37
CA GLU A 29 6.20 8.56 -1.12
C GLU A 29 6.76 7.15 -0.86
N LEU A 30 6.79 6.29 -1.89
CA LEU A 30 7.30 4.93 -1.75
C LEU A 30 8.82 4.90 -1.49
N GLU A 31 9.58 5.82 -2.08
CA GLU A 31 11.00 6.01 -1.79
C GLU A 31 11.22 6.49 -0.36
N ALA A 32 10.36 7.40 0.14
CA ALA A 32 10.42 7.88 1.53
C ALA A 32 10.14 6.77 2.54
N ASP A 33 9.11 5.96 2.30
CA ASP A 33 8.70 4.87 3.21
C ASP A 33 9.70 3.71 3.22
N THR A 34 10.29 3.38 2.07
CA THR A 34 11.18 2.22 1.94
C THR A 34 12.66 2.56 2.10
N GLY A 35 13.04 3.83 1.93
CA GLY A 35 14.43 4.27 1.85
C GLY A 35 15.17 3.75 0.60
N GLN A 36 14.45 3.22 -0.39
CA GLN A 36 15.02 2.63 -1.61
C GLN A 36 14.63 3.46 -2.82
N GLU A 37 15.58 3.70 -3.74
CA GLU A 37 15.29 4.33 -5.03
C GLU A 37 14.38 3.43 -5.88
N ILE A 38 13.30 4.00 -6.41
CA ILE A 38 12.30 3.30 -7.20
C ILE A 38 12.33 3.79 -8.65
N THR A 39 12.76 2.91 -9.54
CA THR A 39 12.82 3.24 -10.96
C THR A 39 11.42 3.32 -11.60
N ARG A 40 11.27 4.18 -12.61
CA ARG A 40 10.05 4.26 -13.44
C ARG A 40 9.67 2.92 -14.07
N GLY A 41 10.67 2.13 -14.47
CA GLY A 41 10.48 0.80 -15.05
C GLY A 41 9.95 -0.23 -14.05
N ARG A 42 10.11 0.01 -12.75
CA ARG A 42 9.48 -0.79 -11.70
C ARG A 42 8.09 -0.25 -11.34
N LEU A 43 7.94 1.06 -11.21
CA LEU A 43 6.68 1.67 -10.77
C LEU A 43 5.54 1.46 -11.78
N TYR A 44 5.71 1.91 -13.02
CA TYR A 44 4.59 2.00 -13.96
C TYR A 44 4.00 0.66 -14.37
N PRO A 45 4.79 -0.40 -14.65
CA PRO A 45 4.21 -1.72 -14.92
C PRO A 45 3.38 -2.27 -13.77
N ASN A 46 3.76 -1.96 -12.51
CA ASN A 46 2.99 -2.38 -11.35
C ASN A 46 1.71 -1.55 -11.17
N LEU A 47 1.75 -0.23 -11.44
CA LEU A 47 0.54 0.59 -11.47
C LEU A 47 -0.43 0.13 -12.57
N ASP A 48 0.06 -0.13 -13.78
CA ASP A 48 -0.78 -0.60 -14.89
C ASP A 48 -1.35 -2.01 -14.62
N ALA A 49 -0.61 -2.89 -13.95
CA ALA A 49 -1.13 -4.17 -13.49
C ALA A 49 -2.26 -3.99 -12.47
N LEU A 50 -2.10 -3.13 -11.47
CA LEU A 50 -3.14 -2.85 -10.47
C LEU A 50 -4.38 -2.18 -11.07
N VAL A 51 -4.20 -1.38 -12.14
CA VAL A 51 -5.31 -0.83 -12.92
C VAL A 51 -6.04 -1.94 -13.70
N THR A 52 -5.29 -2.87 -14.29
CA THR A 52 -5.85 -4.02 -15.03
C THR A 52 -6.65 -4.95 -14.11
N GLU A 53 -6.15 -5.18 -12.89
CA GLU A 53 -6.84 -5.92 -11.83
C GLU A 53 -8.04 -5.14 -11.23
N GLY A 54 -8.26 -3.90 -11.65
CA GLY A 54 -9.36 -3.06 -11.19
C GLY A 54 -9.22 -2.55 -9.76
N LEU A 55 -8.04 -2.64 -9.14
CA LEU A 55 -7.77 -2.21 -7.76
C LEU A 55 -7.41 -0.72 -7.67
N ILE A 56 -6.88 -0.17 -8.75
CA ILE A 56 -6.57 1.26 -8.89
C ILE A 56 -7.32 1.81 -10.10
N ARG A 57 -7.84 3.03 -9.98
CA ARG A 57 -8.32 3.81 -11.12
C ARG A 57 -7.19 4.68 -11.64
N LYS A 58 -7.09 4.77 -12.96
CA LYS A 58 -6.20 5.69 -13.66
C LYS A 58 -7.06 6.72 -14.38
N GLY A 59 -6.79 7.99 -14.14
CA GLY A 59 -7.37 9.07 -14.92
C GLY A 59 -6.31 10.03 -15.41
N GLN A 60 -6.74 11.01 -16.19
CA GLN A 60 -5.83 11.96 -16.83
C GLN A 60 -6.05 13.35 -16.23
N VAL A 61 -4.99 13.95 -15.71
CA VAL A 61 -4.98 15.36 -15.27
C VAL A 61 -4.79 16.26 -16.49
N ASP A 62 -3.82 15.90 -17.34
CA ASP A 62 -3.50 16.59 -18.58
C ASP A 62 -2.89 15.62 -19.62
N ARG A 63 -2.54 16.13 -20.81
CA ARG A 63 -1.97 15.31 -21.91
C ARG A 63 -0.74 14.47 -21.54
N ARG A 64 -0.02 14.82 -20.47
CA ARG A 64 1.23 14.19 -20.03
C ARG A 64 1.14 13.59 -18.62
N THR A 65 0.16 14.00 -17.81
CA THR A 65 0.06 13.61 -16.40
C THR A 65 -1.17 12.75 -16.15
N ASN A 66 -0.95 11.51 -15.70
CA ASN A 66 -2.00 10.66 -15.15
C ASN A 66 -2.08 10.82 -13.63
N TYR A 67 -3.29 10.66 -13.09
CA TYR A 67 -3.51 10.45 -11.67
C TYR A 67 -3.94 9.00 -11.41
N TYR A 68 -3.69 8.55 -10.19
CA TYR A 68 -4.05 7.23 -9.70
C TYR A 68 -4.76 7.38 -8.36
N SER A 69 -5.80 6.59 -8.16
CA SER A 69 -6.55 6.52 -6.90
C SER A 69 -7.03 5.10 -6.67
N LEU A 70 -7.28 4.70 -5.42
CA LEU A 70 -7.91 3.39 -5.20
C LEU A 70 -9.30 3.32 -5.84
N SER A 71 -9.62 2.14 -6.36
CA SER A 71 -11.00 1.78 -6.68
C SER A 71 -11.72 1.32 -5.41
N GLU A 72 -13.03 1.10 -5.53
CA GLU A 72 -13.80 0.48 -4.45
C GLU A 72 -13.27 -0.94 -4.13
N ALA A 73 -12.99 -1.74 -5.15
CA ALA A 73 -12.37 -3.06 -5.00
C ALA A 73 -10.96 -2.98 -4.37
N GLY A 74 -10.20 -1.92 -4.65
CA GLY A 74 -8.91 -1.67 -3.99
C GLY A 74 -9.05 -1.44 -2.49
N TRP A 75 -10.05 -0.64 -2.09
CA TRP A 75 -10.37 -0.43 -0.67
C TRP A 75 -10.82 -1.71 0.03
N GLU A 76 -11.67 -2.51 -0.61
CA GLU A 76 -12.09 -3.82 -0.09
C GLU A 76 -10.90 -4.76 0.07
N ALA A 77 -10.02 -4.84 -0.93
CA ALA A 77 -8.82 -5.68 -0.87
C ALA A 77 -7.90 -5.32 0.31
N LEU A 78 -7.75 -4.02 0.64
CA LEU A 78 -6.99 -3.58 1.82
C LEU A 78 -7.69 -3.92 3.14
N ARG A 79 -9.02 -3.80 3.19
CA ARG A 79 -9.81 -4.20 4.39
C ARG A 79 -9.68 -5.70 4.65
N ASP A 80 -9.82 -6.52 3.62
CA ASP A 80 -9.64 -7.97 3.70
C ASP A 80 -8.24 -8.35 4.16
N ARG A 81 -7.23 -7.64 3.62
CA ARG A 81 -5.84 -7.81 4.02
C ARG A 81 -5.63 -7.53 5.50
N ARG A 82 -6.12 -6.38 5.99
CA ARG A 82 -6.02 -6.00 7.40
C ARG A 82 -6.76 -6.98 8.30
N ALA A 83 -7.94 -7.43 7.90
CA ALA A 83 -8.69 -8.44 8.65
C ALA A 83 -7.93 -9.78 8.73
N TRP A 84 -7.24 -10.17 7.66
CA TRP A 84 -6.37 -11.36 7.68
C TRP A 84 -5.16 -11.17 8.61
N GLU A 85 -4.52 -10.00 8.60
CA GLU A 85 -3.39 -9.68 9.47
C GLU A 85 -3.78 -9.73 10.95
N ASN A 86 -4.90 -9.11 11.32
CA ASN A 86 -5.42 -9.09 12.70
C ASN A 86 -5.79 -10.49 13.22
N ARG A 87 -6.16 -11.43 12.35
CA ARG A 87 -6.40 -12.83 12.77
C ARG A 87 -5.11 -13.61 12.99
N ARG A 88 -3.98 -13.18 12.43
CA ARG A 88 -2.73 -13.94 12.40
C ARG A 88 -1.68 -13.41 13.36
N LEU A 89 -1.64 -12.10 13.55
CA LEU A 89 -0.79 -11.45 14.53
C LEU A 89 -1.61 -11.27 15.81
N PRO A 90 -1.16 -11.83 16.96
CA PRO A 90 -1.77 -11.47 18.23
C PRO A 90 -1.59 -9.95 18.43
N GLU A 91 -2.65 -9.27 18.88
CA GLU A 91 -2.51 -7.91 19.40
C GLU A 91 -1.42 -7.95 20.48
N GLY A 92 -0.46 -7.03 20.40
CA GLY A 92 0.81 -7.11 21.12
C GLY A 92 0.66 -7.55 22.57
N GLN A 93 1.50 -8.50 23.00
CA GLN A 93 1.72 -8.71 24.43
C GLN A 93 2.27 -7.40 25.02
N GLU A 94 1.41 -6.62 25.67
CA GLU A 94 1.84 -5.56 26.57
C GLU A 94 2.34 -6.22 27.88
N SER A 95 3.64 -6.00 28.13
CA SER A 95 4.33 -5.98 29.43
C SER A 95 4.62 -7.31 30.14
N LEU A 96 5.78 -7.90 29.77
CA LEU A 96 6.66 -8.55 30.74
C LEU A 96 7.39 -7.45 31.52
N GLU A 97 6.85 -6.96 32.63
CA GLU A 97 7.61 -6.34 33.74
C GLU A 97 6.62 -5.89 34.84
N GLY A 98 6.60 -6.63 35.95
CA GLY A 98 5.72 -6.30 37.08
C GLY A 98 5.69 -7.30 38.22
N ASP A 99 6.29 -8.49 38.11
CA ASP A 99 6.40 -9.41 39.25
C ASP A 99 7.66 -9.06 40.06
N THR A 100 7.50 -8.09 40.95
CA THR A 100 8.48 -7.77 42.00
C THR A 100 8.61 -8.99 42.92
N PRO A 101 9.81 -9.50 43.22
CA PRO A 101 9.94 -10.63 44.12
C PRO A 101 9.49 -10.23 45.53
N PRO A 102 8.85 -11.13 46.30
CA PRO A 102 8.36 -10.79 47.63
C PRO A 102 9.52 -10.56 48.61
N GLU A 103 9.31 -9.63 49.56
CA GLU A 103 10.21 -9.35 50.68
C GLU A 103 10.44 -10.57 51.60
#